data_AF-A0A2B4RFN9-F1
#
_entry.id   AF-A0A2B4RFN9-F1
#
_cell.length_a   1.000
_cell.length_b   1.000
_cell.length_c   1.000
_cell.angle_alpha   90.00
_cell.angle_beta   90.00
_cell.angle_gamma   90.00
#
_symmetry.space_group_name_H-M   'P 1'
#
loop_
_entity.id
_entity.type
_entity.pdbx_description
1 polymer ?
#
loop_
_entity_poly.entity_id
_entity_poly.type
_entity_poly.pdbx_seq_one_letter_code
_entity_poly.pdbx_strand_id
1 'polypeptide(L)'
;MSWNRAMDEVTAEKLIQEFKNNGKLDSEDPALLMLKRWPASKQYQENPEKLPGLEKLVNRLLEILLESELNSGNRYEMFRDEDDKAGKTLLHYAAELGFLCVTRTLVNKIPWLLTVETVAFDNGAPNKKQELLPVDMALITENDEVAAYLIRMMLPDRALSLFSWNPGNMTNPQPSHVSLKSIIDNPKMKKTVVAVLDQMVIPHWPHLPKRKERYESEEEKEAIEGVWSTMTENPLNYQFCYHVLDADEGGRPPNINLSAGEQQADNEYFNWRDKSCLHVIGKSYNMVE
;
A
#
# COMPACT_ATOMS: atom_id res chain seq x y z
N MET A 1 28.25 -19.17 -7.61
CA MET A 1 27.71 -18.30 -6.54
C MET A 1 28.74 -17.23 -6.19
N SER A 2 28.33 -15.98 -5.96
CA SER A 2 29.25 -14.94 -5.47
C SER A 2 29.49 -15.13 -3.97
N TRP A 3 30.66 -14.73 -3.48
CA TRP A 3 31.02 -14.87 -2.06
C TRP A 3 30.03 -14.19 -1.11
N ASN A 4 29.50 -13.03 -1.52
CA ASN A 4 28.49 -12.30 -0.74
C ASN A 4 27.19 -13.09 -0.60
N ARG A 5 26.73 -13.75 -1.67
CA ARG A 5 25.52 -14.57 -1.60
C ARG A 5 25.67 -15.77 -0.67
N ALA A 6 26.83 -16.43 -0.70
CA ALA A 6 27.12 -17.53 0.23
C ALA A 6 27.13 -17.06 1.70
N MET A 7 27.67 -15.86 1.97
CA MET A 7 27.63 -15.27 3.31
C MET A 7 26.20 -14.93 3.76
N ASP A 8 25.38 -14.38 2.85
CA ASP A 8 23.97 -14.08 3.10
C ASP A 8 23.18 -15.37 3.40
N GLU A 9 23.42 -16.46 2.66
CA GLU A 9 22.81 -17.78 2.88
C GLU A 9 23.18 -18.36 4.26
N VAL A 10 24.46 -18.32 4.64
CA VAL A 10 24.91 -18.76 5.98
C VAL A 10 24.26 -17.92 7.08
N THR A 11 24.12 -16.61 6.85
CA THR A 11 23.50 -15.71 7.83
C THR A 11 22.00 -16.00 7.99
N ALA A 12 21.29 -16.20 6.89
CA ALA A 12 19.88 -16.58 6.91
C ALA A 12 19.67 -17.94 7.60
N GLU A 13 20.49 -18.95 7.28
CA GLU A 13 20.42 -20.27 7.91
C GLU A 13 20.65 -20.20 9.42
N LYS A 14 21.60 -19.36 9.86
CA LYS A 14 21.85 -19.15 11.28
C LYS A 14 20.62 -18.54 11.98
N LEU A 15 19.97 -17.54 11.37
CA LEU A 15 18.75 -16.95 11.92
C LEU A 15 17.61 -17.97 12.01
N ILE A 16 17.43 -18.79 10.97
CA ILE A 16 16.44 -19.88 10.95
C ILE A 16 16.72 -20.87 12.09
N GLN A 17 17.99 -21.24 12.29
CA GLN A 17 18.36 -22.20 13.32
C GLN A 17 18.18 -21.63 14.73
N GLU A 18 18.51 -20.35 14.95
CA GLU A 18 18.24 -19.65 16.21
C GLU A 18 16.74 -19.62 16.51
N PHE A 19 15.90 -19.26 15.53
CA PHE A 19 14.44 -19.30 15.66
C PHE A 19 13.91 -20.70 16.02
N LYS A 20 14.42 -21.75 15.38
CA LYS A 20 14.06 -23.14 15.73
C LYS A 20 14.49 -23.52 17.15
N ASN A 21 15.70 -23.14 17.55
CA ASN A 21 16.26 -23.49 18.85
C ASN A 21 15.52 -22.78 20.00
N ASN A 22 15.00 -21.58 19.75
CA ASN A 22 14.24 -20.80 20.73
C ASN A 22 12.74 -21.16 20.79
N GLY A 23 12.35 -22.28 20.15
CA GLY A 23 10.98 -22.80 20.23
C GLY A 23 10.01 -22.18 19.22
N LYS A 24 10.50 -21.50 18.18
CA LYS A 24 9.70 -20.91 17.09
C LYS A 24 8.65 -19.88 17.58
N LEU A 25 9.03 -19.06 18.56
CA LEU A 25 8.20 -17.95 19.03
C LEU A 25 8.08 -16.89 17.93
N ASP A 26 6.87 -16.49 17.55
CA ASP A 26 6.64 -15.53 16.45
C ASP A 26 7.37 -14.19 16.64
N SER A 27 7.55 -13.76 17.89
CA SER A 27 8.32 -12.56 18.26
C SER A 27 9.80 -12.61 17.84
N GLU A 28 10.33 -13.80 17.59
CA GLU A 28 11.69 -14.09 17.19
C GLU A 28 11.79 -14.53 15.72
N ASP A 29 10.69 -14.46 14.96
CA ASP A 29 10.69 -14.77 13.54
C ASP A 29 11.79 -13.94 12.83
N PRO A 30 12.68 -14.56 12.05
CA PRO A 30 13.78 -13.86 11.39
C PRO A 30 13.34 -12.64 10.57
N ALA A 31 12.24 -12.73 9.83
CA ALA A 31 11.74 -11.61 9.04
C ALA A 31 11.26 -10.46 9.94
N LEU A 32 10.61 -10.80 11.06
CA LEU A 32 10.16 -9.81 12.04
C LEU A 32 11.35 -9.16 12.76
N LEU A 33 12.39 -9.90 13.12
CA LEU A 33 13.61 -9.34 13.71
C LEU A 33 14.23 -8.28 12.79
N MET A 34 14.33 -8.59 11.50
CA MET A 34 14.92 -7.71 10.49
C MET A 34 14.09 -6.45 10.22
N LEU A 35 12.77 -6.55 10.27
CA LEU A 35 11.85 -5.45 9.95
C LEU A 35 11.33 -4.68 11.16
N LYS A 36 11.43 -5.22 12.38
CA LYS A 36 10.95 -4.57 13.61
C LYS A 36 12.10 -4.24 14.56
N ARG A 37 12.94 -5.24 14.88
CA ARG A 37 13.97 -5.07 15.94
C ARG A 37 15.25 -4.40 15.44
N TRP A 38 15.75 -4.76 14.25
CA TRP A 38 16.98 -4.17 13.74
C TRP A 38 16.85 -2.66 13.50
N PRO A 39 15.82 -2.14 12.82
CA PRO A 39 15.66 -0.70 12.60
C PRO A 39 15.44 0.08 13.90
N ALA A 40 14.82 -0.56 14.90
CA ALA A 40 14.60 0.02 16.23
C ALA A 40 15.85 -0.02 17.14
N SER A 41 16.97 -0.62 16.70
CA SER A 41 18.19 -0.63 17.50
C SER A 41 18.86 0.76 17.50
N LYS A 42 19.56 1.09 18.60
CA LYS A 42 20.20 2.40 18.80
C LYS A 42 21.09 2.83 17.62
N GLN A 43 21.78 1.87 17.00
CA GLN A 43 22.68 2.14 15.87
C GLN A 43 21.99 2.85 14.70
N TYR A 44 20.73 2.50 14.41
CA TYR A 44 19.97 3.06 13.30
C TYR A 44 19.06 4.21 13.74
N GLN A 45 18.51 4.16 14.96
CA GLN A 45 17.75 5.28 15.51
C GLN A 45 18.59 6.56 15.63
N GLU A 46 19.85 6.43 16.05
CA GLU A 46 20.77 7.57 16.19
C GLU A 46 21.41 7.97 14.85
N ASN A 47 21.39 7.10 13.83
CA ASN A 47 22.03 7.33 12.53
C ASN A 47 21.13 6.88 11.37
N PRO A 48 20.09 7.65 11.02
CA PRO A 48 19.14 7.27 9.97
C PRO A 48 19.79 7.13 8.57
N GLU A 49 20.95 7.75 8.33
CA GLU A 49 21.74 7.60 7.11
C GLU A 49 22.19 6.16 6.82
N LYS A 50 22.18 5.29 7.84
CA LYS A 50 22.53 3.87 7.70
C LYS A 50 21.35 2.99 7.26
N LEU A 51 20.12 3.51 7.29
CA LEU A 51 18.91 2.77 6.93
C LEU A 51 18.93 2.22 5.49
N PRO A 52 19.42 2.94 4.46
CA PRO A 52 19.50 2.38 3.11
C PRO A 52 20.45 1.18 3.00
N GLY A 53 21.51 1.14 3.83
CA GLY A 53 22.41 -0.02 3.92
C GLY A 53 21.74 -1.21 4.59
N LEU A 54 20.97 -0.94 5.66
CA LEU A 54 20.17 -1.95 6.35
C LEU A 54 19.11 -2.55 5.42
N GLU A 55 18.37 -1.72 4.70
CA GLU A 55 17.36 -2.15 3.74
C GLU A 55 17.92 -3.15 2.72
N LYS A 56 19.09 -2.85 2.12
CA LYS A 56 19.75 -3.76 1.16
C LYS A 56 20.17 -5.09 1.79
N LEU A 57 20.57 -5.09 3.06
CA LEU A 57 20.86 -6.32 3.79
C LEU A 57 19.58 -7.12 4.06
N VAL A 58 18.56 -6.44 4.60
CA VAL A 58 17.25 -7.05 4.89
C VAL A 58 16.64 -7.65 3.62
N ASN A 59 16.67 -6.95 2.49
CA ASN A 59 16.11 -7.46 1.24
C ASN A 59 16.79 -8.77 0.80
N ARG A 60 18.12 -8.82 0.80
CA ARG A 60 18.88 -10.03 0.40
C ARG A 60 18.60 -11.21 1.31
N LEU A 61 18.55 -11.00 2.61
CA LEU A 61 18.24 -12.06 3.58
C LEU A 61 16.78 -12.49 3.47
N LEU A 62 15.85 -11.56 3.32
CA LEU A 62 14.42 -11.84 3.19
C LEU A 62 14.12 -12.66 1.93
N GLU A 63 14.77 -12.38 0.79
CA GLU A 63 14.65 -13.20 -0.41
C GLU A 63 15.01 -14.66 -0.15
N ILE A 64 16.09 -14.90 0.59
CA ILE A 64 16.51 -16.26 0.98
C ILE A 64 15.49 -16.90 1.92
N LEU A 65 14.99 -16.15 2.92
CA LEU A 65 13.98 -16.67 3.87
C LEU A 65 12.68 -17.05 3.17
N LEU A 66 12.21 -16.24 2.22
CA LEU A 66 10.99 -16.49 1.45
C LEU A 66 11.10 -17.75 0.58
N GLU A 67 12.31 -18.13 0.17
CA GLU A 67 12.60 -19.34 -0.61
C GLU A 67 13.01 -20.55 0.25
N SER A 68 13.23 -20.34 1.55
CA SER A 68 13.66 -21.36 2.49
C SER A 68 12.51 -22.22 3.01
N GLU A 69 12.86 -23.32 3.69
CA GLU A 69 11.90 -24.18 4.39
C GLU A 69 11.11 -23.47 5.50
N LEU A 70 11.58 -22.33 6.00
CA LEU A 70 10.86 -21.54 6.99
C LEU A 70 9.52 -21.02 6.43
N ASN A 71 9.50 -20.68 5.14
CA ASN A 71 8.29 -20.25 4.44
C ASN A 71 7.48 -21.42 3.85
N SER A 72 7.76 -22.67 4.28
CA SER A 72 6.98 -23.82 3.85
C SER A 72 5.48 -23.63 4.16
N GLY A 73 4.63 -23.99 3.20
CA GLY A 73 3.19 -23.75 3.29
C GLY A 73 2.81 -22.27 3.23
N ASN A 74 3.66 -21.41 2.64
CA ASN A 74 3.42 -19.99 2.49
C ASN A 74 3.16 -19.27 3.82
N ARG A 75 3.92 -19.63 4.87
CA ARG A 75 3.78 -19.07 6.21
C ARG A 75 3.70 -17.54 6.21
N TYR A 76 4.56 -16.87 5.44
CA TYR A 76 4.59 -15.40 5.39
C TYR A 76 3.40 -14.75 4.69
N GLU A 77 2.55 -15.53 4.02
CA GLU A 77 1.26 -15.06 3.59
C GLU A 77 0.36 -14.83 4.82
N MET A 78 0.11 -15.87 5.60
CA MET A 78 -0.80 -15.73 6.74
C MET A 78 -0.16 -15.09 7.98
N PHE A 79 1.15 -14.82 7.95
CA PHE A 79 1.89 -14.28 9.09
C PHE A 79 1.36 -12.91 9.54
N ARG A 80 1.07 -12.80 10.83
CA ARG A 80 0.72 -11.56 11.53
C ARG A 80 1.58 -11.49 12.78
N ASP A 81 2.08 -10.30 13.08
CA ASP A 81 2.82 -10.08 14.32
C ASP A 81 1.87 -10.10 15.51
N GLU A 82 1.85 -11.21 16.27
CA GLU A 82 0.97 -11.40 17.42
C GLU A 82 1.33 -10.48 18.61
N ASP A 83 2.58 -10.01 18.70
CA ASP A 83 2.98 -9.05 19.74
C ASP A 83 2.50 -7.63 19.42
N ASP A 84 2.18 -7.36 18.16
CA ASP A 84 1.62 -6.10 17.72
C ASP A 84 0.09 -6.16 17.80
N LYS A 85 -0.49 -5.28 18.63
CA LYS A 85 -1.95 -5.24 18.83
C LYS A 85 -2.72 -4.92 17.55
N ALA A 86 -2.06 -4.35 16.53
CA ALA A 86 -2.65 -4.06 15.24
C ALA A 86 -2.53 -5.23 14.25
N GLY A 87 -1.78 -6.28 14.57
CA GLY A 87 -1.61 -7.44 13.71
C GLY A 87 -0.84 -7.12 12.43
N LYS A 88 0.18 -6.25 12.51
CA LYS A 88 0.99 -5.86 11.35
C LYS A 88 1.58 -7.04 10.58
N THR A 89 1.52 -6.96 9.25
CA THR A 89 2.26 -7.85 8.35
C THR A 89 3.67 -7.32 8.10
N LEU A 90 4.53 -8.15 7.48
CA LEU A 90 5.85 -7.71 7.03
C LEU A 90 5.77 -6.51 6.07
N LEU A 91 4.74 -6.44 5.23
CA LEU A 91 4.56 -5.33 4.28
C LEU A 91 4.20 -4.02 5.00
N HIS A 92 3.43 -4.07 6.08
CA HIS A 92 3.15 -2.87 6.90
C HIS A 92 4.45 -2.31 7.49
N TYR A 93 5.31 -3.16 8.05
CA TYR A 93 6.60 -2.73 8.58
C TYR A 93 7.51 -2.16 7.49
N ALA A 94 7.62 -2.83 6.34
CA ALA A 94 8.43 -2.32 5.23
C ALA A 94 7.92 -0.97 4.71
N ALA A 95 6.58 -0.79 4.67
CA ALA A 95 5.95 0.46 4.26
C ALA A 95 6.16 1.62 5.24
N GLU A 96 6.03 1.34 6.54
CA GLU A 96 6.28 2.30 7.62
C GLU A 96 7.74 2.74 7.68
N LEU A 97 8.68 1.84 7.40
CA LEU A 97 10.12 2.13 7.38
C LEU A 97 10.63 2.80 6.10
N GLY A 98 9.82 2.85 5.05
CA GLY A 98 10.24 3.38 3.75
C GLY A 98 11.20 2.47 2.98
N PHE A 99 11.20 1.16 3.27
CA PHE A 99 12.10 0.17 2.67
C PHE A 99 11.60 -0.31 1.29
N LEU A 100 11.73 0.54 0.27
CA LEU A 100 11.24 0.30 -1.09
C LEU A 100 11.65 -1.04 -1.72
N CYS A 101 12.91 -1.44 -1.60
CA CYS A 101 13.42 -2.71 -2.15
C CYS A 101 12.71 -3.89 -1.50
N VAL A 102 12.55 -3.84 -0.17
CA VAL A 102 11.85 -4.88 0.59
C VAL A 102 10.37 -4.89 0.23
N THR A 103 9.73 -3.72 0.14
CA THR A 103 8.34 -3.59 -0.31
C THR A 103 8.14 -4.22 -1.69
N ARG A 104 9.03 -3.95 -2.65
CA ARG A 104 8.98 -4.55 -4.01
C ARG A 104 9.09 -6.07 -3.96
N THR A 105 10.03 -6.59 -3.20
CA THR A 105 10.21 -8.04 -3.05
C THR A 105 8.99 -8.70 -2.46
N LEU A 106 8.43 -8.13 -1.38
CA LEU A 106 7.22 -8.64 -0.73
C LEU A 106 6.01 -8.58 -1.66
N VAL A 107 5.78 -7.47 -2.38
CA VAL A 107 4.66 -7.35 -3.31
C VAL A 107 4.81 -8.30 -4.51
N ASN A 108 6.02 -8.47 -5.04
CA ASN A 108 6.26 -9.36 -6.16
C ASN A 108 6.11 -10.85 -5.79
N LYS A 109 6.59 -11.24 -4.61
CA LYS A 109 6.50 -12.64 -4.14
C LYS A 109 5.13 -12.94 -3.54
N ILE A 110 4.51 -11.97 -2.89
CA ILE A 110 3.28 -12.10 -2.11
C ILE A 110 2.34 -10.89 -2.36
N PRO A 111 1.67 -10.82 -3.53
CA PRO A 111 0.87 -9.64 -3.89
C PRO A 111 -0.32 -9.36 -2.97
N TRP A 112 -0.92 -10.40 -2.39
CA TRP A 112 -2.13 -10.26 -1.57
C TRP A 112 -1.87 -9.49 -0.26
N LEU A 113 -0.61 -9.31 0.17
CA LEU A 113 -0.25 -8.46 1.31
C LEU A 113 -0.71 -7.01 1.14
N LEU A 114 -0.88 -6.54 -0.11
CA LEU A 114 -1.38 -5.19 -0.42
C LEU A 114 -2.77 -4.91 0.14
N THR A 115 -3.58 -5.96 0.34
CA THR A 115 -5.00 -5.84 0.67
C THR A 115 -5.31 -6.11 2.14
N VAL A 116 -4.28 -6.33 2.95
CA VAL A 116 -4.43 -6.72 4.35
C VAL A 116 -4.55 -5.49 5.21
N GLU A 117 -5.58 -5.45 6.02
CA GLU A 117 -5.79 -4.36 6.96
C GLU A 117 -5.27 -4.75 8.35
N THR A 118 -4.75 -3.75 9.06
CA THR A 118 -4.30 -3.83 10.45
C THR A 118 -5.19 -2.99 11.34
N VAL A 119 -5.41 -3.41 12.58
CA VAL A 119 -6.30 -2.70 13.50
C VAL A 119 -5.50 -1.67 14.29
N ALA A 120 -5.45 -0.43 13.82
CA ALA A 120 -4.97 0.68 14.63
C ALA A 120 -6.04 1.13 15.63
N PHE A 121 -5.63 1.43 16.86
CA PHE A 121 -6.47 2.10 17.85
C PHE A 121 -6.21 3.60 17.78
N ASP A 122 -7.25 4.39 17.54
CA ASP A 122 -7.14 5.85 17.56
C ASP A 122 -6.78 6.34 18.97
N ASN A 123 -5.64 7.03 19.10
CA ASN A 123 -5.18 7.62 20.36
C ASN A 123 -6.11 8.74 20.88
N GLY A 124 -6.96 9.31 20.02
CA GLY A 124 -7.96 10.32 20.38
C GLY A 124 -9.35 9.77 20.70
N ALA A 125 -9.64 8.53 20.31
CA ALA A 125 -10.92 7.87 20.55
C ALA A 125 -10.72 6.35 20.76
N PRO A 126 -10.53 5.87 22.01
CA PRO A 126 -10.13 4.49 22.33
C PRO A 126 -11.13 3.40 21.88
N ASN A 127 -12.28 3.76 21.30
CA ASN A 127 -13.29 2.86 20.78
C ASN A 127 -13.38 2.84 19.25
N LYS A 128 -12.59 3.65 18.52
CA LYS A 128 -12.52 3.61 17.06
C LYS A 128 -11.34 2.73 16.65
N LYS A 129 -11.69 1.53 16.17
CA LYS A 129 -10.77 0.68 15.42
C LYS A 129 -10.65 1.26 14.02
N GLN A 130 -9.43 1.53 13.59
CA GLN A 130 -9.11 2.02 12.26
C GLN A 130 -8.34 0.94 11.52
N GLU A 131 -8.85 0.52 10.37
CA GLU A 131 -8.26 -0.54 9.55
C GLU A 131 -7.26 0.07 8.57
N LEU A 132 -5.95 -0.07 8.84
CA LEU A 132 -4.89 0.51 8.02
C LEU A 132 -4.29 -0.52 7.06
N LEU A 133 -4.23 -0.18 5.79
CA LEU A 133 -3.49 -0.91 4.76
C LEU A 133 -1.98 -0.58 4.82
N PRO A 134 -1.11 -1.35 4.16
CA PRO A 134 0.31 -1.00 4.08
C PRO A 134 0.55 0.35 3.40
N VAL A 135 -0.27 0.72 2.42
CA VAL A 135 -0.21 2.02 1.77
C VAL A 135 -0.54 3.16 2.73
N ASP A 136 -1.49 2.97 3.66
CA ASP A 136 -1.81 3.97 4.68
C ASP A 136 -0.62 4.22 5.58
N MET A 137 0.11 3.16 5.98
CA MET A 137 1.33 3.29 6.77
C MET A 137 2.37 4.15 6.06
N ALA A 138 2.59 3.92 4.75
CA ALA A 138 3.53 4.71 3.96
C ALA A 138 3.09 6.17 3.78
N LEU A 139 1.77 6.41 3.63
CA LEU A 139 1.22 7.76 3.50
C LEU A 139 1.33 8.54 4.82
N ILE A 140 1.00 7.92 5.95
CA ILE A 140 1.08 8.52 7.29
C ILE A 140 2.53 8.86 7.67
N THR A 141 3.48 8.02 7.26
CA THR A 141 4.92 8.22 7.52
C THR A 141 5.62 9.09 6.47
N GLU A 142 4.90 9.61 5.48
CA GLU A 142 5.44 10.43 4.38
C GLU A 142 6.55 9.74 3.55
N ASN A 143 6.47 8.41 3.41
CA ASN A 143 7.44 7.62 2.64
C ASN A 143 7.08 7.63 1.14
N ASP A 144 7.42 8.74 0.47
CA ASP A 144 6.99 9.05 -0.91
C ASP A 144 7.24 7.94 -1.94
N GLU A 145 8.45 7.37 -1.96
CA GLU A 145 8.77 6.33 -2.95
C GLU A 145 7.97 5.04 -2.76
N VAL A 146 7.73 4.68 -1.49
CA VAL A 146 7.02 3.46 -1.12
C VAL A 146 5.53 3.64 -1.32
N ALA A 147 4.96 4.77 -0.89
CA ALA A 147 3.57 5.10 -1.13
C ALA A 147 3.25 5.14 -2.64
N ALA A 148 4.08 5.84 -3.43
CA ALA A 148 3.94 5.88 -4.89
C ALA A 148 3.99 4.49 -5.53
N TYR A 149 4.92 3.63 -5.10
CA TYR A 149 5.01 2.27 -5.58
C TYR A 149 3.76 1.45 -5.22
N LEU A 150 3.33 1.47 -3.96
CA LEU A 150 2.15 0.72 -3.50
C LEU A 150 0.88 1.14 -4.23
N ILE A 151 0.65 2.46 -4.38
CA ILE A 151 -0.48 3.01 -5.15
C ILE A 151 -0.48 2.50 -6.59
N ARG A 152 0.70 2.40 -7.22
CA ARG A 152 0.83 1.88 -8.60
C ARG A 152 0.56 0.39 -8.71
N MET A 153 0.80 -0.37 -7.65
CA MET A 153 0.55 -1.82 -7.63
C MET A 153 -0.91 -2.17 -7.28
N MET A 154 -1.67 -1.22 -6.72
CA MET A 154 -3.08 -1.39 -6.44
C MET A 154 -3.92 -1.20 -7.72
N LEU A 155 -5.13 -1.78 -7.73
CA LEU A 155 -6.10 -1.47 -8.78
C LEU A 155 -6.52 0.02 -8.70
N PRO A 156 -6.74 0.69 -9.85
CA PRO A 156 -7.14 2.09 -9.89
C PRO A 156 -8.30 2.44 -8.97
N ASP A 157 -9.38 1.66 -9.02
CA ASP A 157 -10.57 1.90 -8.20
C ASP A 157 -10.23 1.89 -6.71
N ARG A 158 -9.37 0.96 -6.27
CA ARG A 158 -8.94 0.87 -4.88
C ARG A 158 -7.99 1.99 -4.49
N ALA A 159 -7.01 2.29 -5.33
CA ALA A 159 -6.07 3.38 -5.11
C ALA A 159 -6.80 4.73 -4.97
N LEU A 160 -7.79 4.99 -5.83
CA LEU A 160 -8.61 6.19 -5.74
C LEU A 160 -9.57 6.16 -4.56
N SER A 161 -10.06 4.97 -4.17
CA SER A 161 -10.94 4.82 -3.00
C SER A 161 -10.29 5.27 -1.69
N LEU A 162 -8.96 5.19 -1.58
CA LEU A 162 -8.18 5.67 -0.44
C LEU A 162 -8.41 7.16 -0.15
N PHE A 163 -8.72 7.95 -1.17
CA PHE A 163 -8.92 9.40 -1.10
C PHE A 163 -10.38 9.81 -1.26
N SER A 164 -11.27 8.83 -1.44
CA SER A 164 -12.70 9.07 -1.59
C SER A 164 -13.39 8.88 -0.24
N TRP A 165 -14.47 9.63 -0.04
CA TRP A 165 -15.36 9.40 1.09
C TRP A 165 -15.99 8.00 1.02
N ASN A 166 -16.16 7.33 2.18
CA ASN A 166 -16.93 6.09 2.26
C ASN A 166 -18.33 6.40 2.84
N PRO A 167 -19.42 6.23 2.06
CA PRO A 167 -20.77 6.57 2.49
C PRO A 167 -21.38 5.58 3.50
N GLY A 168 -20.61 4.61 4.01
CA GLY A 168 -21.07 3.44 4.77
C GLY A 168 -22.14 3.70 5.85
N ASN A 169 -22.09 4.85 6.55
CA ASN A 169 -23.21 5.34 7.36
C ASN A 169 -23.44 6.82 7.07
N MET A 170 -24.49 7.14 6.29
CA MET A 170 -24.90 8.50 5.90
C MET A 170 -25.10 9.50 7.06
N THR A 171 -25.12 9.03 8.31
CA THR A 171 -25.28 9.82 9.54
C THR A 171 -23.98 10.33 10.15
N ASN A 172 -22.81 9.76 9.82
CA ASN A 172 -21.52 10.22 10.35
C ASN A 172 -20.36 9.81 9.42
N PRO A 173 -20.21 10.47 8.26
CA PRO A 173 -19.20 10.11 7.27
C PRO A 173 -17.80 10.27 7.85
N GLN A 174 -16.95 9.25 7.70
CA GLN A 174 -15.54 9.33 8.10
C GLN A 174 -14.70 9.82 6.91
N PRO A 175 -13.80 10.80 7.13
CA PRO A 175 -12.87 11.21 6.09
C PRO A 175 -11.91 10.07 5.75
N SER A 176 -11.31 10.13 4.56
CA SER A 176 -10.16 9.29 4.25
C SER A 176 -9.06 9.47 5.30
N HIS A 177 -8.26 8.42 5.54
CA HIS A 177 -7.17 8.47 6.52
C HIS A 177 -6.17 9.58 6.22
N VAL A 178 -5.95 9.81 4.93
CA VAL A 178 -5.11 10.88 4.41
C VAL A 178 -5.89 11.62 3.34
N SER A 179 -5.87 12.96 3.41
CA SER A 179 -6.47 13.80 2.39
C SER A 179 -5.57 13.85 1.16
N LEU A 180 -6.12 13.73 -0.05
CA LEU A 180 -5.34 13.95 -1.27
C LEU A 180 -4.73 15.36 -1.28
N LYS A 181 -5.48 16.35 -0.79
CA LYS A 181 -5.03 17.74 -0.65
C LYS A 181 -3.78 17.86 0.23
N SER A 182 -3.76 17.18 1.38
CA SER A 182 -2.59 17.21 2.28
C SER A 182 -1.35 16.58 1.64
N ILE A 183 -1.53 15.58 0.77
CA ILE A 183 -0.44 14.97 0.00
C ILE A 183 0.08 15.93 -1.08
N ILE A 184 -0.83 16.60 -1.81
CA ILE A 184 -0.45 17.58 -2.85
C ILE A 184 0.32 18.76 -2.25
N ASP A 185 -0.11 19.26 -1.10
CA ASP A 185 0.53 20.37 -0.40
C ASP A 185 1.88 19.96 0.22
N ASN A 186 2.13 18.66 0.46
CA ASN A 186 3.39 18.18 1.01
C ASN A 186 4.49 18.10 -0.08
N PRO A 187 5.55 18.93 -0.02
CA PRO A 187 6.60 18.95 -1.03
C PRO A 187 7.45 17.67 -1.07
N LYS A 188 7.38 16.81 -0.04
CA LYS A 188 8.08 15.52 -0.01
C LYS A 188 7.34 14.42 -0.76
N MET A 189 6.04 14.56 -1.00
CA MET A 189 5.17 13.49 -1.51
C MET A 189 4.93 13.54 -3.03
N LYS A 190 5.86 14.12 -3.80
CA LYS A 190 5.67 14.40 -5.23
C LYS A 190 5.43 13.13 -6.04
N LYS A 191 6.17 12.05 -5.78
CA LYS A 191 6.02 10.78 -6.55
C LYS A 191 4.66 10.14 -6.27
N THR A 192 4.18 10.26 -5.04
CA THR A 192 2.87 9.78 -4.61
C THR A 192 1.76 10.53 -5.32
N VAL A 193 1.84 11.87 -5.40
CA VAL A 193 0.89 12.69 -6.18
C VAL A 193 0.83 12.22 -7.63
N VAL A 194 1.98 12.06 -8.28
CA VAL A 194 2.05 11.57 -9.66
C VAL A 194 1.46 10.16 -9.78
N ALA A 195 1.79 9.25 -8.85
CA ALA A 195 1.22 7.91 -8.84
C ALA A 195 -0.30 7.90 -8.71
N VAL A 196 -0.89 8.79 -7.90
CA VAL A 196 -2.35 8.93 -7.80
C VAL A 196 -2.95 9.45 -9.10
N LEU A 197 -2.33 10.45 -9.73
CA LEU A 197 -2.79 10.98 -11.02
C LEU A 197 -2.68 9.93 -12.13
N ASP A 198 -1.62 9.13 -12.15
CA ASP A 198 -1.45 8.00 -13.08
C ASP A 198 -2.62 7.01 -12.95
N GLN A 199 -3.08 6.74 -11.72
CA GLN A 199 -4.22 5.85 -11.45
C GLN A 199 -5.58 6.44 -11.90
N MET A 200 -5.67 7.74 -12.20
CA MET A 200 -6.91 8.35 -12.72
C MET A 200 -7.09 8.11 -14.22
N VAL A 201 -6.04 7.69 -14.93
CA VAL A 201 -6.06 7.44 -16.38
C VAL A 201 -6.11 5.93 -16.60
N ILE A 202 -7.32 5.38 -16.62
CA ILE A 202 -7.52 3.95 -16.75
C ILE A 202 -7.61 3.61 -18.23
N PRO A 203 -6.64 2.87 -18.79
CA PRO A 203 -6.77 2.39 -20.14
C PRO A 203 -7.96 1.44 -20.26
N HIS A 204 -8.86 1.71 -21.21
CA HIS A 204 -10.12 1.00 -21.37
C HIS A 204 -10.13 0.22 -22.69
N TRP A 205 -10.36 -1.09 -22.59
CA TRP A 205 -10.60 -1.97 -23.73
C TRP A 205 -12.04 -2.49 -23.65
N PRO A 206 -12.99 -1.90 -24.40
CA PRO A 206 -14.40 -2.28 -24.36
C PRO A 206 -14.67 -3.77 -24.63
N HIS A 207 -13.75 -4.43 -25.34
CA HIS A 207 -13.88 -5.83 -25.76
C HIS A 207 -13.23 -6.82 -24.78
N LEU A 208 -12.49 -6.34 -23.77
CA LEU A 208 -11.83 -7.21 -22.82
C LEU A 208 -12.70 -7.50 -21.60
N PRO A 209 -12.65 -8.73 -21.07
CA PRO A 209 -13.24 -9.03 -19.78
C PRO A 209 -12.54 -8.21 -18.68
N LYS A 210 -13.33 -7.66 -17.75
CA LYS A 210 -12.80 -6.88 -16.63
C LYS A 210 -11.98 -7.80 -15.70
N ARG A 211 -10.77 -7.37 -15.34
CA ARG A 211 -10.01 -7.99 -14.25
C ARG A 211 -10.75 -7.80 -12.94
N LYS A 212 -10.74 -8.83 -12.09
CA LYS A 212 -11.39 -8.84 -10.78
C LYS A 212 -10.34 -8.97 -9.69
N GLU A 213 -10.59 -8.38 -8.51
CA GLU A 213 -9.73 -8.60 -7.32
C GLU A 213 -9.82 -10.04 -6.81
N ARG A 214 -11.00 -10.66 -6.95
CA ARG A 214 -11.23 -12.06 -6.61
C ARG A 214 -11.89 -12.73 -7.80
N TYR A 215 -11.18 -13.71 -8.36
CA TYR A 215 -11.73 -14.63 -9.33
C TYR A 215 -12.46 -15.75 -8.60
N GLU A 216 -13.55 -16.23 -9.17
CA GLU A 216 -14.34 -17.32 -8.60
C GLU A 216 -13.62 -18.66 -8.75
N SER A 217 -12.74 -18.79 -9.75
CA SER A 217 -11.88 -19.95 -9.98
C SER A 217 -10.55 -19.57 -10.62
N GLU A 218 -9.55 -20.45 -10.51
CA GLU A 218 -8.25 -20.27 -11.19
C GLU A 218 -8.42 -20.36 -12.72
N GLU A 219 -9.39 -21.13 -13.21
CA GLU A 219 -9.73 -21.22 -14.63
C GLU A 219 -10.28 -19.90 -15.19
N GLU A 220 -11.11 -19.18 -14.41
CA GLU A 220 -11.60 -17.84 -14.76
C GLU A 220 -10.43 -16.85 -14.86
N LYS A 221 -9.52 -16.92 -13.88
CA LYS A 221 -8.31 -16.08 -13.85
C LYS A 221 -7.41 -16.36 -15.05
N GLU A 222 -7.11 -17.61 -15.35
CA GLU A 222 -6.28 -17.99 -16.51
C GLU A 222 -6.92 -17.58 -17.84
N ALA A 223 -8.24 -17.73 -17.98
CA ALA A 223 -8.95 -17.30 -19.18
C ALA A 223 -8.90 -15.78 -19.36
N ILE A 224 -9.16 -15.01 -18.30
CA ILE A 224 -9.12 -13.55 -18.34
C ILE A 224 -7.69 -13.07 -18.57
N GLU A 225 -6.74 -13.46 -17.70
CA GLU A 225 -5.33 -13.06 -17.81
C GLU A 225 -4.68 -13.54 -19.11
N GLY A 226 -5.08 -14.71 -19.62
CA GLY A 226 -4.64 -15.23 -20.91
C GLY A 226 -5.02 -14.31 -22.06
N VAL A 227 -6.26 -13.82 -22.11
CA VAL A 227 -6.69 -12.84 -23.12
C VAL A 227 -5.92 -11.53 -22.95
N TRP A 228 -5.72 -11.06 -21.72
CA TRP A 228 -4.92 -9.86 -21.43
C TRP A 228 -3.45 -9.98 -21.86
N SER A 229 -2.85 -11.18 -21.77
CA SER A 229 -1.44 -11.43 -22.12
C SER A 229 -1.15 -11.38 -23.64
N THR A 230 -2.17 -11.47 -24.48
CA THR A 230 -2.03 -11.51 -25.95
C THR A 230 -2.06 -10.14 -26.63
N MET A 231 -2.25 -9.05 -25.88
CA MET A 231 -2.43 -7.71 -26.44
C MET A 231 -1.10 -6.99 -26.68
N THR A 232 -0.95 -6.41 -27.87
CA THR A 232 0.13 -5.50 -28.27
C THR A 232 -0.31 -4.04 -28.11
N GLU A 233 0.67 -3.16 -27.90
CA GLU A 233 0.57 -1.90 -27.15
C GLU A 233 -0.40 -0.82 -27.67
N ASN A 234 -0.83 -0.01 -26.67
CA ASN A 234 -1.69 1.17 -26.65
C ASN A 234 -3.23 0.96 -26.75
N PRO A 235 -3.98 1.31 -25.68
CA PRO A 235 -5.44 1.31 -25.68
C PRO A 235 -5.99 2.41 -26.59
N LEU A 236 -7.04 2.09 -27.35
CA LEU A 236 -7.76 3.08 -28.17
C LEU A 236 -8.66 4.02 -27.36
N ASN A 237 -8.97 3.66 -26.11
CA ASN A 237 -9.87 4.42 -25.25
C ASN A 237 -9.31 4.49 -23.83
N TYR A 238 -9.53 5.61 -23.15
CA TYR A 238 -9.13 5.84 -21.78
C TYR A 238 -10.36 6.29 -20.99
N GLN A 239 -10.60 5.65 -19.85
CA GLN A 239 -11.54 6.10 -18.86
C GLN A 239 -10.80 7.02 -17.87
N PHE A 240 -11.31 8.23 -17.72
CA PHE A 240 -10.73 9.20 -16.81
C PHE A 240 -11.58 9.34 -15.55
N CYS A 241 -10.98 9.11 -14.39
CA CYS A 241 -11.64 9.14 -13.09
C CYS A 241 -11.23 10.40 -12.30
N TYR A 242 -11.82 11.55 -12.60
CA TYR A 242 -11.47 12.83 -11.98
C TYR A 242 -12.26 13.16 -10.70
N HIS A 243 -13.17 12.29 -10.26
CA HIS A 243 -14.09 12.58 -9.15
C HIS A 243 -13.38 12.92 -7.83
N VAL A 244 -12.18 12.36 -7.59
CA VAL A 244 -11.36 12.67 -6.42
C VAL A 244 -10.76 14.09 -6.50
N LEU A 245 -10.55 14.63 -7.70
CA LEU A 245 -9.98 15.98 -7.88
C LEU A 245 -10.99 17.09 -7.57
N ASP A 246 -12.27 16.81 -7.81
CA ASP A 246 -13.39 17.71 -7.52
C ASP A 246 -13.90 17.58 -6.08
N ALA A 247 -13.42 16.57 -5.34
CA ALA A 247 -13.75 16.40 -3.95
C ALA A 247 -13.13 17.49 -3.05
N ASP A 248 -13.76 17.71 -1.91
CA ASP A 248 -13.22 18.56 -0.85
C ASP A 248 -12.08 17.86 -0.09
N GLU A 249 -11.50 18.52 0.91
CA GLU A 249 -10.39 17.98 1.71
C GLU A 249 -10.72 16.64 2.38
N GLY A 250 -11.99 16.33 2.63
CA GLY A 250 -12.42 15.05 3.19
C GLY A 250 -12.66 13.95 2.15
N GLY A 251 -12.38 14.20 0.87
CA GLY A 251 -12.67 13.25 -0.22
C GLY A 251 -14.14 13.18 -0.62
N ARG A 252 -14.96 14.13 -0.18
CA ARG A 252 -16.41 14.15 -0.44
C ARG A 252 -16.68 14.78 -1.81
N PRO A 253 -17.46 14.13 -2.70
CA PRO A 253 -17.83 14.72 -3.98
C PRO A 253 -18.95 15.76 -3.80
N PRO A 254 -19.07 16.74 -4.71
CA PRO A 254 -20.14 17.75 -4.67
C PRO A 254 -21.53 17.13 -4.87
N ASN A 255 -21.64 16.09 -5.70
CA ASN A 255 -22.88 15.38 -6.00
C ASN A 255 -22.77 13.91 -5.64
N ILE A 256 -23.86 13.34 -5.13
CA ILE A 256 -23.98 11.92 -4.81
C ILE A 256 -25.08 11.27 -5.63
N ASN A 257 -24.85 10.03 -6.07
CA ASN A 257 -25.87 9.24 -6.75
C ASN A 257 -26.80 8.62 -5.71
N LEU A 258 -28.06 9.03 -5.68
CA LEU A 258 -29.07 8.42 -4.82
C LEU A 258 -29.62 7.17 -5.52
N SER A 259 -29.23 5.98 -5.03
CA SER A 259 -29.62 4.67 -5.59
C SER A 259 -29.27 4.45 -7.07
N ALA A 260 -29.35 3.19 -7.51
CA ALA A 260 -28.87 2.73 -8.81
C ALA A 260 -29.63 3.38 -9.99
N GLY A 261 -29.11 4.53 -10.44
CA GLY A 261 -29.48 5.19 -11.67
C GLY A 261 -30.54 6.28 -11.51
N GLU A 262 -30.11 7.51 -11.80
CA GLU A 262 -30.88 8.61 -12.43
C GLU A 262 -31.15 9.89 -11.63
N GLN A 263 -30.90 9.96 -10.31
CA GLN A 263 -30.97 11.23 -9.58
C GLN A 263 -29.67 11.54 -8.83
N GLN A 264 -28.90 12.48 -9.38
CA GLN A 264 -27.82 13.14 -8.64
C GLN A 264 -28.45 14.13 -7.66
N ALA A 265 -28.11 14.01 -6.39
CA ALA A 265 -28.44 14.99 -5.38
C ALA A 265 -27.17 15.70 -4.92
N ASP A 266 -27.33 16.96 -4.52
CA ASP A 266 -26.25 17.72 -3.90
C ASP A 266 -25.84 17.03 -2.59
N ASN A 267 -24.54 16.92 -2.37
CA ASN A 267 -24.00 16.37 -1.14
C ASN A 267 -24.04 17.44 -0.05
N GLU A 268 -24.95 17.30 0.91
CA GLU A 268 -25.08 18.23 2.04
C GLU A 268 -23.80 18.33 2.88
N TYR A 269 -22.96 17.29 2.87
CA TYR A 269 -21.70 17.25 3.62
C TYR A 269 -20.51 17.84 2.86
N PHE A 270 -20.68 18.22 1.58
CA PHE A 270 -19.61 18.81 0.79
C PHE A 270 -19.30 20.23 1.25
N ASN A 271 -18.02 20.51 1.48
CA ASN A 271 -17.58 21.83 1.90
C ASN A 271 -17.32 22.74 0.69
N TRP A 272 -18.35 23.49 0.27
CA TRP A 272 -18.28 24.47 -0.83
C TRP A 272 -17.25 25.60 -0.65
N ARG A 273 -16.79 25.86 0.58
CA ARG A 273 -15.77 26.89 0.85
C ARG A 273 -14.36 26.38 0.63
N ASP A 274 -14.20 25.07 0.51
CA ASP A 274 -12.90 24.47 0.34
C ASP A 274 -12.41 24.59 -1.10
N LYS A 275 -11.09 24.60 -1.26
CA LYS A 275 -10.45 24.56 -2.57
C LYS A 275 -10.36 23.11 -3.01
N SER A 276 -10.82 22.82 -4.22
CA SER A 276 -10.68 21.50 -4.82
C SER A 276 -9.21 21.10 -4.95
N CYS A 277 -8.94 19.80 -4.99
CA CYS A 277 -7.59 19.29 -5.22
C CYS A 277 -7.02 19.81 -6.54
N LEU A 278 -7.85 19.96 -7.59
CA LEU A 278 -7.46 20.56 -8.87
C LEU A 278 -6.92 22.00 -8.72
N HIS A 279 -7.55 22.81 -7.87
CA HIS A 279 -7.10 24.17 -7.60
C HIS A 279 -5.73 24.20 -6.91
N VAL A 280 -5.52 23.27 -5.97
CA VAL A 280 -4.27 23.15 -5.22
C VAL A 280 -3.15 22.68 -6.14
N ILE A 281 -3.40 21.66 -6.95
CA ILE A 281 -2.50 21.17 -8.02
C ILE A 281 -2.08 22.32 -8.93
N GLY A 282 -3.04 23.07 -9.48
CA GLY A 282 -2.77 24.17 -10.42
C GLY A 282 -1.99 25.35 -9.82
N LYS A 283 -1.95 25.48 -8.49
CA LYS A 283 -1.14 26.48 -7.77
C LYS A 283 0.12 25.91 -7.13
N SER A 284 0.28 24.60 -7.13
CA SER A 284 1.42 23.95 -6.52
C SER A 284 2.66 24.18 -7.38
N TYR A 285 3.75 24.60 -6.74
CA TYR A 285 5.07 24.64 -7.36
C TYR A 285 5.72 23.24 -7.41
N ASN A 286 5.04 22.23 -6.86
CA ASN A 286 5.55 20.87 -6.73
C ASN A 286 5.63 20.11 -8.06
N MET A 287 4.92 20.56 -9.10
CA MET A 287 4.89 19.94 -10.43
C MET A 287 5.78 20.63 -11.47
N VAL A 288 6.57 21.63 -11.07
CA VAL A 288 7.56 22.29 -11.93
C VAL A 288 8.95 21.80 -11.54
N GLU A 289 9.35 20.64 -12.07
CA GLU A 289 10.73 20.24 -12.42
C GLU A 289 10.75 18.83 -13.05
#